data_AF-A0A537T4P2-F1
#
_entry.id   AF-A0A537T4P2-F1
#
_cell.length_a   1.000
_cell.length_b   1.000
_cell.length_c   1.000
_cell.angle_alpha   90.00
_cell.angle_beta   90.00
_cell.angle_gamma   90.00
#
_symmetry.space_group_name_H-M   'P 1'
#
loop_
_entity.id
_entity.type
_entity.pdbx_description
1 polymer ?
#
loop_
_entity_poly.entity_id
_entity_poly.type
_entity_poly.pdbx_seq_one_letter_code
_entity_poly.pdbx_strand_id
1 'polypeptide(L)'
;MAIDHIRYDILAQDALRGVVRRVLMDAAKNGLPGEHHFYISFDTRAEGVRLSPRMHAQYPEEMTVVLQHQFWDLEVTEDGFEVGVSFGGAPERLAVPFAAVKGFFDPSVQFGLQFQEAAEEQSRHPEESATAAGNAPPAEPKAITPVAALPADADQETARTTSQAEPDKSAVGGEVVQFDRFRKK
;
A
#
# COMPACT_ATOMS: atom_id res chain seq x y z
N MET A 1 -33.06 -20.08 -9.86
CA MET A 1 -31.79 -19.47 -9.43
C MET A 1 -30.68 -20.31 -10.03
N ALA A 2 -29.75 -19.70 -10.77
CA ALA A 2 -28.63 -20.42 -11.36
C ALA A 2 -27.63 -20.74 -10.25
N ILE A 3 -27.40 -22.03 -10.00
CA ILE A 3 -26.33 -22.48 -9.12
C ILE A 3 -25.03 -22.24 -9.90
N ASP A 4 -24.16 -21.36 -9.40
CA ASP A 4 -22.83 -21.20 -9.98
C ASP A 4 -22.00 -22.43 -9.59
N HIS A 5 -21.95 -23.39 -10.52
CA HIS A 5 -21.19 -24.62 -10.36
C HIS A 5 -19.68 -24.42 -10.52
N ILE A 6 -19.24 -23.29 -11.07
CA ILE A 6 -17.83 -23.03 -11.37
C ILE A 6 -17.17 -22.17 -10.28
N ARG A 7 -17.96 -21.48 -9.45
CA ARG A 7 -17.46 -20.63 -8.35
C ARG A 7 -16.41 -19.63 -8.84
N TYR A 8 -16.81 -18.83 -9.83
CA TYR A 8 -15.93 -17.81 -10.42
C TYR A 8 -15.42 -16.80 -9.39
N ASP A 9 -16.18 -16.58 -8.32
CA ASP A 9 -15.81 -15.79 -7.15
C ASP A 9 -14.49 -16.28 -6.53
N ILE A 10 -14.39 -17.59 -6.26
CA ILE A 10 -13.19 -18.20 -5.67
C ILE A 10 -12.02 -18.11 -6.66
N LEU A 11 -12.26 -18.47 -7.92
CA LEU A 11 -11.21 -18.46 -8.95
C LEU A 11 -10.62 -17.05 -9.17
N ALA A 12 -11.46 -16.02 -9.15
CA ALA A 12 -11.02 -14.65 -9.27
C ALA A 12 -10.23 -14.19 -8.03
N GLN A 13 -10.67 -14.57 -6.82
CA GLN A 13 -9.95 -14.25 -5.59
C GLN A 13 -8.57 -14.92 -5.55
N ASP A 14 -8.46 -16.18 -5.93
CA ASP A 14 -7.19 -16.89 -6.00
C ASP A 14 -6.23 -16.26 -7.03
N ALA A 15 -6.75 -15.86 -8.19
CA ALA A 15 -5.97 -15.14 -9.19
C ALA A 15 -5.44 -13.79 -8.66
N LEU A 16 -6.29 -13.05 -7.92
CA LEU A 16 -5.90 -11.79 -7.28
C LEU A 16 -4.88 -11.99 -6.15
N ARG A 17 -4.96 -13.09 -5.38
CA ARG A 17 -3.92 -13.46 -4.40
C ARG A 17 -2.58 -13.73 -5.10
N GLY A 18 -2.61 -14.29 -6.31
CA GLY A 18 -1.44 -14.43 -7.16
C GLY A 18 -0.75 -13.08 -7.50
N VAL A 19 -1.53 -12.01 -7.65
CA VAL A 19 -0.97 -10.65 -7.84
C VAL A 19 -0.22 -10.19 -6.60
N VAL A 20 -0.81 -10.35 -5.41
CA VAL A 20 -0.15 -10.00 -4.13
C VAL A 20 1.15 -10.78 -3.97
N ARG A 21 1.13 -12.10 -4.24
CA ARG A 21 2.34 -12.94 -4.23
C ARG A 21 3.42 -12.36 -5.13
N ARG A 22 3.08 -12.03 -6.38
CA ARG A 22 4.06 -11.49 -7.35
C ARG A 22 4.67 -10.18 -6.86
N VAL A 23 3.85 -9.27 -6.33
CA VAL A 23 4.29 -7.97 -5.80
C VAL A 23 5.25 -8.17 -4.62
N LEU A 24 4.90 -9.02 -3.66
CA LEU A 24 5.79 -9.31 -2.52
C LEU A 24 7.08 -10.00 -2.95
N MET A 25 7.05 -10.91 -3.92
CA MET A 25 8.26 -11.53 -4.46
C MET A 25 9.20 -10.50 -5.09
N ASP A 26 8.67 -9.53 -5.82
CA ASP A 26 9.48 -8.48 -6.43
C ASP A 26 10.03 -7.53 -5.36
N ALA A 27 9.25 -7.24 -4.30
CA ALA A 27 9.70 -6.47 -3.15
C ALA A 27 10.78 -7.19 -2.33
N ALA A 28 10.69 -8.51 -2.17
CA ALA A 28 11.71 -9.30 -1.49
C ALA A 28 13.05 -9.30 -2.22
N LYS A 29 13.02 -9.28 -3.57
CA LYS A 29 14.23 -9.31 -4.41
C LYS A 29 14.88 -7.95 -4.58
N ASN A 30 14.07 -6.91 -4.82
CA ASN A 30 14.56 -5.59 -5.24
C ASN A 30 14.34 -4.50 -4.19
N GLY A 31 13.66 -4.82 -3.07
CA GLY A 31 13.12 -3.83 -2.15
C GLY A 31 11.81 -3.20 -2.66
N LEU A 32 11.21 -2.36 -1.84
CA LEU A 32 10.03 -1.60 -2.24
C LEU A 32 10.43 -0.45 -3.17
N PRO A 33 9.82 -0.32 -4.36
CA PRO A 33 10.12 0.78 -5.27
C PRO A 33 9.53 2.09 -4.76
N GLY A 34 10.29 3.19 -4.87
CA GLY A 34 9.80 4.54 -4.56
C GLY A 34 9.15 4.65 -3.18
N GLU A 35 7.93 5.19 -3.14
CA GLU A 35 7.14 5.39 -1.91
C GLU A 35 6.13 4.25 -1.67
N HIS A 36 6.22 3.14 -2.41
CA HIS A 36 5.28 2.03 -2.26
C HIS A 36 5.42 1.36 -0.89
N HIS A 37 4.29 1.14 -0.23
CA HIS A 37 4.23 0.42 1.04
C HIS A 37 2.91 -0.29 1.18
N PHE A 38 2.92 -1.44 1.85
CA PHE A 38 1.80 -2.36 1.83
C PHE A 38 1.18 -2.53 3.20
N TYR A 39 -0.14 -2.38 3.28
CA TYR A 39 -0.96 -2.82 4.39
C TYR A 39 -1.49 -4.20 4.04
N ILE A 40 -1.11 -5.21 4.83
CA ILE A 40 -1.54 -6.59 4.61
C ILE A 40 -2.33 -7.02 5.84
N SER A 41 -3.63 -7.20 5.67
CA SER A 41 -4.52 -7.75 6.70
C SER A 41 -4.64 -9.25 6.52
N PHE A 42 -4.54 -10.01 7.60
CA PHE A 42 -4.68 -11.47 7.59
C PHE A 42 -5.34 -11.98 8.87
N ASP A 43 -5.96 -13.15 8.76
CA ASP A 43 -6.53 -13.87 9.90
C ASP A 43 -5.41 -14.49 10.74
N THR A 44 -5.37 -14.19 12.04
CA THR A 44 -4.32 -14.69 12.94
C THR A 44 -4.54 -16.15 13.39
N ARG A 45 -5.73 -16.69 13.16
CA ARG A 45 -6.18 -18.04 13.54
C ARG A 45 -6.13 -19.03 12.36
N ALA A 46 -5.88 -18.54 11.15
CA ALA A 46 -5.76 -19.37 9.96
C ALA A 46 -4.60 -20.37 10.06
N GLU A 47 -4.76 -21.52 9.40
CA GLU A 47 -3.75 -22.57 9.39
C GLU A 47 -2.43 -22.08 8.77
N GLY A 48 -1.32 -22.38 9.42
CA GLY A 48 0.03 -22.04 8.94
C GLY A 48 0.52 -20.65 9.35
N VAL A 49 -0.33 -19.79 9.92
CA VAL A 49 0.09 -18.50 10.47
C VAL A 49 0.94 -18.72 11.72
N ARG A 50 2.11 -18.07 11.78
CA ARG A 50 3.00 -18.09 12.95
C ARG A 50 3.21 -16.68 13.47
N LEU A 51 2.86 -16.49 14.74
CA LEU A 51 2.94 -15.23 15.49
C LEU A 51 3.47 -15.52 16.89
N SER A 52 4.08 -14.53 17.53
CA SER A 52 4.43 -14.67 18.95
C SER A 52 3.16 -14.74 19.82
N PRO A 53 3.22 -15.42 20.99
CA PRO A 53 2.07 -15.48 21.91
C PRO A 53 1.56 -14.10 22.32
N ARG A 54 2.46 -13.11 22.39
CA ARG A 54 2.13 -11.72 22.68
C ARG A 54 1.27 -11.11 21.57
N MET A 55 1.66 -11.29 20.31
CA MET A 55 0.91 -10.78 19.16
C MET A 55 -0.43 -11.47 19.01
N HIS A 56 -0.50 -12.79 19.21
CA HIS A 56 -1.76 -13.51 19.17
C HIS A 56 -2.71 -13.11 20.31
N ALA A 57 -2.20 -12.77 21.50
CA ALA A 57 -3.04 -12.29 22.60
C ALA A 57 -3.57 -10.87 22.35
N GLN A 58 -2.79 -10.03 21.66
CA GLN A 58 -3.16 -8.64 21.35
C GLN A 58 -4.08 -8.54 20.11
N TYR A 59 -3.89 -9.44 19.14
CA TYR A 59 -4.63 -9.50 17.87
C TYR A 59 -5.19 -10.93 17.68
N PRO A 60 -6.30 -11.27 18.36
CA PRO A 60 -6.78 -12.65 18.43
C PRO A 60 -7.54 -13.15 17.20
N GLU A 61 -7.99 -12.27 16.32
CA GLU A 61 -8.79 -12.63 15.13
C GLU A 61 -8.17 -12.11 13.83
N GLU A 62 -7.83 -10.83 13.77
CA GLU A 62 -7.25 -10.22 12.58
C GLU A 62 -6.10 -9.30 12.96
N MET A 63 -5.08 -9.26 12.10
CA MET A 63 -3.92 -8.40 12.26
C MET A 63 -3.54 -7.77 10.91
N THR A 64 -3.17 -6.49 10.94
CA THR A 64 -2.65 -5.77 9.78
C THR A 64 -1.18 -5.44 10.01
N VAL A 65 -0.33 -5.86 9.08
CA VAL A 65 1.09 -5.51 9.04
C VAL A 65 1.36 -4.45 7.99
N VAL A 66 2.31 -3.56 8.26
CA VAL A 66 2.74 -2.53 7.31
C VAL A 66 4.16 -2.81 6.85
N LEU A 67 4.33 -3.11 5.57
CA LEU A 67 5.63 -3.27 4.94
C LEU A 67 6.03 -1.93 4.30
N GLN A 68 6.81 -1.15 5.04
CA GLN A 68 7.33 0.16 4.61
C GLN A 68 8.86 0.20 4.78
N HIS A 69 9.40 0.90 5.78
CA HIS A 69 10.85 1.05 5.96
C HIS A 69 11.46 0.12 7.01
N GLN A 70 10.65 -0.39 7.95
CA GLN A 70 11.13 -1.14 9.11
C GLN A 70 10.70 -2.61 9.05
N PHE A 71 11.10 -3.28 7.97
CA PHE A 71 11.03 -4.73 7.87
C PHE A 71 12.39 -5.30 7.44
N TRP A 72 12.62 -6.56 7.76
CA TRP A 72 13.83 -7.29 7.37
C TRP A 72 13.48 -8.75 7.12
N ASP A 73 14.42 -9.50 6.53
CA ASP A 73 14.27 -10.92 6.23
C ASP A 73 12.93 -11.27 5.56
N LEU A 74 12.48 -10.43 4.62
CA LEU A 74 11.29 -10.71 3.81
C LEU A 74 11.61 -11.88 2.88
N GLU A 75 11.09 -13.04 3.21
CA GLU A 75 11.18 -14.25 2.40
C GLU A 75 9.79 -14.58 1.84
N VAL A 76 9.69 -14.76 0.54
CA VAL A 76 8.41 -15.04 -0.13
C VAL A 76 8.52 -16.37 -0.85
N THR A 77 7.64 -17.28 -0.48
CA THR A 77 7.50 -18.61 -1.08
C THR A 77 6.24 -18.67 -1.93
N GLU A 78 5.96 -19.84 -2.51
CA GLU A 78 4.69 -20.03 -3.20
C GLU A 78 3.50 -20.02 -2.22
N ASP A 79 3.65 -20.60 -1.02
CA ASP A 79 2.52 -20.77 -0.10
C ASP A 79 2.26 -19.55 0.80
N GLY A 80 3.28 -18.73 1.05
CA GLY A 80 3.20 -17.57 1.93
C GLY A 80 4.44 -16.71 1.95
N PHE A 81 4.48 -15.80 2.92
CA PHE A 81 5.65 -14.97 3.18
C PHE A 81 6.03 -15.01 4.66
N GLU A 82 7.32 -14.88 4.93
CA GLU A 82 7.87 -14.62 6.25
C GLU A 82 8.52 -13.24 6.28
N VAL A 83 8.37 -12.52 7.38
CA VAL A 83 8.94 -11.19 7.52
C VAL A 83 9.25 -10.85 8.97
N GLY A 84 10.38 -10.19 9.19
CA GLY A 84 10.71 -9.54 10.46
C GLY A 84 10.19 -8.10 10.47
N VAL A 85 9.44 -7.74 11.51
CA VAL A 85 8.89 -6.38 11.70
C VAL A 85 9.04 -5.98 13.17
N SER A 86 9.01 -4.69 13.46
CA SER A 86 9.10 -4.19 14.85
C SER A 86 7.73 -3.74 15.35
N PHE A 87 7.25 -4.32 16.45
CA PHE A 87 6.02 -3.92 17.14
C PHE A 87 6.34 -3.32 18.50
N GLY A 88 6.01 -2.04 18.68
CA GLY A 88 6.28 -1.33 19.94
C GLY A 88 7.75 -1.35 20.35
N GLY A 89 8.66 -1.35 19.37
CA GLY A 89 10.12 -1.40 19.57
C GLY A 89 10.70 -2.80 19.77
N ALA A 90 9.88 -3.86 19.79
CA ALA A 90 10.35 -5.24 19.87
C ALA A 90 10.35 -5.91 18.48
N PRO A 91 11.45 -6.55 18.06
CA PRO A 91 11.49 -7.31 16.82
C PRO A 91 10.63 -8.56 16.93
N GLU A 92 9.80 -8.79 15.93
CA GLU A 92 8.88 -9.93 15.81
C GLU A 92 9.02 -10.53 14.42
N ARG A 93 8.97 -11.87 14.32
CA ARG A 93 8.99 -12.58 13.05
C ARG A 93 7.62 -13.20 12.82
N LEU A 94 7.06 -12.93 11.65
CA LEU A 94 5.74 -13.40 11.25
C LEU A 94 5.89 -14.35 10.07
N ALA A 95 5.12 -15.43 10.05
CA ALA A 95 4.92 -16.26 8.87
C ALA A 95 3.43 -16.26 8.53
N VAL A 96 3.09 -15.85 7.31
CA VAL A 96 1.70 -15.65 6.88
C VAL A 96 1.49 -16.35 5.53
N PRO A 97 0.69 -17.42 5.48
CA PRO A 97 0.25 -18.03 4.23
C PRO A 97 -0.61 -17.05 3.42
N PHE A 98 -0.50 -17.07 2.09
CA PHE A 98 -1.37 -16.24 1.23
C PHE A 98 -2.85 -16.60 1.39
N ALA A 99 -3.13 -17.83 1.79
CA ALA A 99 -4.47 -18.30 2.10
C ALA A 99 -5.13 -17.52 3.26
N ALA A 100 -4.34 -17.02 4.21
CA ALA A 100 -4.79 -16.28 5.38
C ALA A 100 -4.98 -14.77 5.12
N VAL A 101 -4.53 -14.26 3.96
CA VAL A 101 -4.61 -12.82 3.65
C VAL A 101 -6.05 -12.42 3.37
N LYS A 102 -6.57 -11.50 4.17
CA LYS A 102 -7.92 -10.91 4.06
C LYS A 102 -7.92 -9.61 3.28
N GLY A 103 -6.82 -8.86 3.28
CA GLY A 103 -6.74 -7.60 2.58
C GLY A 103 -5.31 -7.23 2.20
N PHE A 104 -5.19 -6.50 1.10
CA PHE A 104 -3.96 -5.88 0.64
C PHE A 104 -4.27 -4.45 0.23
N PHE A 105 -3.51 -3.47 0.69
CA PHE A 105 -3.69 -2.08 0.31
C PHE A 105 -2.36 -1.34 0.16
N ASP A 106 -2.22 -0.60 -0.93
CA ASP A 106 -1.09 0.27 -1.25
C ASP A 106 -1.60 1.72 -1.36
N PRO A 107 -1.33 2.58 -0.36
CA PRO A 107 -1.80 3.96 -0.37
C PRO A 107 -1.18 4.83 -1.46
N SER A 108 0.02 4.49 -1.94
CA SER A 108 0.78 5.32 -2.88
C SER A 108 0.09 5.42 -4.24
N VAL A 109 -0.67 4.39 -4.61
CA VAL A 109 -1.50 4.36 -5.83
C VAL A 109 -2.98 4.10 -5.52
N GLN A 110 -3.38 4.14 -4.25
CA GLN A 110 -4.75 3.84 -3.77
C GLN A 110 -5.29 2.49 -4.29
N PHE A 111 -4.41 1.50 -4.39
CA PHE A 111 -4.76 0.18 -4.86
C PHE A 111 -5.13 -0.73 -3.67
N GLY A 112 -6.28 -1.39 -3.73
CA GLY A 112 -6.77 -2.24 -2.66
C GLY A 112 -7.42 -3.51 -3.17
N LEU A 113 -7.16 -4.61 -2.47
CA LEU A 113 -7.78 -5.92 -2.67
C LEU A 113 -8.34 -6.39 -1.33
N GLN A 114 -9.53 -6.98 -1.35
CA GLN A 114 -10.13 -7.66 -0.22
C GLN A 114 -10.49 -9.08 -0.64
N PHE A 115 -10.18 -10.04 0.22
CA PHE A 115 -10.40 -11.45 0.00
C PHE A 115 -11.39 -11.94 1.04
N GLN A 116 -12.39 -12.70 0.61
CA GLN A 116 -13.30 -13.37 1.53
C GLN A 116 -12.75 -14.76 1.80
N GLU A 117 -12.74 -15.19 3.06
CA GLU A 117 -12.50 -16.60 3.35
C GLU A 117 -13.69 -17.39 2.82
N ALA A 118 -13.43 -18.53 2.16
CA ALA A 118 -14.45 -19.42 1.63
C ALA A 118 -15.23 -20.16 2.74
N ALA A 119 -15.52 -19.49 3.85
CA ALA A 119 -16.42 -19.96 4.89
C ALA A 119 -17.86 -19.78 4.39
N GLU A 120 -18.38 -20.81 3.73
CA GLU A 120 -19.80 -21.14 3.57
C GLU A 120 -20.79 -19.96 3.64
N GLU A 121 -20.61 -18.91 2.82
CA GLU A 121 -21.66 -17.91 2.65
C GLU A 121 -22.70 -18.44 1.65
N GLN A 122 -23.56 -19.36 2.12
CA GLN A 122 -24.93 -19.32 1.62
C GLN A 122 -25.53 -18.00 2.11
N SER A 123 -25.74 -17.07 1.18
CA SER A 123 -26.56 -15.86 1.32
C SER A 123 -25.85 -14.59 1.79
N ARG A 124 -24.95 -14.03 0.97
CA ARG A 124 -24.80 -12.57 0.95
C ARG A 124 -24.46 -12.06 -0.46
N HIS A 125 -25.50 -11.66 -1.20
CA HIS A 125 -25.33 -10.75 -2.33
C HIS A 125 -24.81 -9.40 -1.80
N PRO A 126 -23.80 -8.78 -2.41
CA PRO A 126 -23.51 -7.38 -2.17
C PRO A 126 -24.58 -6.55 -2.88
N GLU A 127 -25.52 -5.98 -2.14
CA GLU A 127 -26.30 -4.85 -2.66
C GLU A 127 -25.37 -3.64 -2.78
N GLU A 128 -25.06 -3.30 -4.03
CA GLU A 128 -25.02 -1.95 -4.58
C GLU A 128 -24.83 -0.81 -3.54
N SER A 129 -23.58 -0.50 -3.19
CA SER A 129 -23.25 0.78 -2.54
C SER A 129 -23.33 1.91 -3.57
N ALA A 130 -24.55 2.39 -3.77
CA ALA A 130 -24.83 3.64 -4.45
C ALA A 130 -24.41 4.83 -3.57
N THR A 131 -23.44 5.59 -4.08
CA THR A 131 -23.34 7.06 -4.03
C THR A 131 -23.82 7.78 -2.76
N ALA A 132 -22.87 8.19 -1.92
CA ALA A 132 -23.05 9.30 -0.98
C ALA A 132 -21.82 10.21 -0.97
N ALA A 133 -21.61 10.96 -2.04
CA ALA A 133 -20.74 12.14 -2.03
C ALA A 133 -21.63 13.38 -2.02
N GLY A 134 -22.11 13.72 -0.82
CA GLY A 134 -22.80 14.97 -0.53
C GLY A 134 -21.84 16.14 -0.64
N ASN A 135 -22.22 17.07 -1.51
CA ASN A 135 -21.60 18.36 -1.78
C ASN A 135 -21.54 19.24 -0.51
N ALA A 136 -20.35 19.75 -0.15
CA ALA A 136 -20.23 20.98 0.62
C ALA A 136 -18.90 21.72 0.28
N PRO A 137 -18.91 23.06 0.11
CA PRO A 137 -17.84 23.80 -0.55
C PRO A 137 -16.66 24.19 0.36
N PRO A 138 -15.49 24.56 -0.21
CA PRO A 138 -14.28 24.92 0.53
C PRO A 138 -14.44 26.29 1.24
N ALA A 139 -14.09 26.33 2.53
CA ALA A 139 -13.93 27.57 3.29
C ALA A 139 -12.46 27.71 3.73
N GLU A 140 -11.72 28.59 3.06
CA GLU A 140 -10.58 29.31 3.64
C GLU A 140 -11.07 30.68 4.15
N PRO A 141 -10.29 31.50 4.89
CA PRO A 141 -9.04 31.27 5.65
C PRO A 141 -9.12 31.87 7.09
N LYS A 142 -8.13 31.62 7.96
CA LYS A 142 -7.57 32.68 8.84
C LYS A 142 -6.30 32.28 9.58
N ALA A 143 -5.36 33.23 9.51
CA ALA A 143 -4.05 33.27 10.13
C ALA A 143 -4.06 33.12 11.66
N ILE A 144 -3.00 32.51 12.17
CA ILE A 144 -2.53 32.70 13.55
C ILE A 144 -1.02 32.96 13.49
N THR A 145 -0.65 34.07 14.08
CA THR A 145 0.67 34.70 14.14
C THR A 145 1.68 33.93 14.99
N PRO A 146 2.99 34.11 14.73
CA PRO A 146 4.07 33.41 15.43
C PRO A 146 4.38 34.06 16.79
N VAL A 147 4.76 33.25 17.78
CA VAL A 147 5.31 33.72 19.05
C VAL A 147 6.82 33.48 19.07
N ALA A 148 7.54 34.60 19.20
CA ALA A 148 8.84 34.88 19.84
C ALA A 148 9.65 33.72 20.46
N ALA A 149 10.97 33.74 20.62
CA ALA A 149 12.13 34.54 20.23
C ALA A 149 13.27 34.03 21.15
N LEU A 150 14.54 34.11 20.74
CA LEU A 150 15.73 34.46 21.55
C LEU A 150 16.97 34.50 20.61
N PRO A 151 18.03 35.29 20.92
CA PRO A 151 18.69 36.14 19.92
C PRO A 151 20.23 35.98 19.80
N ALA A 152 20.76 36.75 18.84
CA ALA A 152 22.07 37.42 18.78
C ALA A 152 23.35 36.62 18.44
N ASP A 153 23.94 36.94 17.27
CA ASP A 153 25.28 37.54 17.05
C ASP A 153 25.44 37.67 15.51
N ALA A 154 25.43 38.86 14.91
CA ALA A 154 26.50 39.85 14.74
C ALA A 154 27.50 39.50 13.60
N ASP A 155 27.78 40.55 12.80
CA ASP A 155 28.72 40.68 11.67
C ASP A 155 28.37 40.05 10.32
N GLN A 156 28.72 40.60 9.16
CA GLN A 156 28.81 41.96 8.59
C GLN A 156 29.10 41.71 7.09
N GLU A 157 28.70 42.63 6.20
CA GLU A 157 29.31 42.97 4.89
C GLU A 157 29.98 41.84 4.05
N THR A 158 29.69 41.60 2.77
CA THR A 158 30.04 42.51 1.66
C THR A 158 29.57 41.96 0.29
N ALA A 159 29.19 42.91 -0.59
CA ALA A 159 29.52 43.03 -2.02
C ALA A 159 29.24 41.89 -3.06
N ARG A 160 28.35 42.26 -4.00
CA ARG A 160 28.50 42.27 -5.48
C ARG A 160 29.21 41.10 -6.18
N THR A 161 28.54 40.46 -7.14
CA THR A 161 28.79 40.61 -8.61
C THR A 161 28.13 39.47 -9.41
N THR A 162 27.58 39.86 -10.55
CA THR A 162 27.03 39.10 -11.69
C THR A 162 27.94 37.99 -12.25
N SER A 163 27.34 36.87 -12.68
CA SER A 163 27.69 36.21 -13.95
C SER A 163 26.62 35.23 -14.42
N GLN A 164 26.19 35.44 -15.66
CA GLN A 164 25.49 34.50 -16.53
C GLN A 164 26.43 33.37 -16.96
N ALA A 165 25.91 32.14 -17.06
CA ALA A 165 26.23 31.19 -18.13
C ALA A 165 25.36 29.92 -18.00
N GLU A 166 24.38 29.78 -18.91
CA GLU A 166 23.92 28.49 -19.47
C GLU A 166 24.45 28.43 -20.92
N PRO A 167 24.40 27.32 -21.69
CA PRO A 167 23.69 26.05 -21.47
C PRO A 167 24.51 24.78 -21.83
N ASP A 168 24.00 23.58 -21.53
CA ASP A 168 24.23 22.43 -22.41
C ASP A 168 22.96 21.59 -22.61
N LYS A 169 22.73 21.23 -23.87
CA LYS A 169 21.58 20.51 -24.42
C LYS A 169 21.87 19.02 -24.40
N SER A 170 20.86 18.22 -24.06
CA SER A 170 20.68 16.89 -24.64
C SER A 170 19.20 16.55 -24.64
N ALA A 171 18.49 17.00 -25.68
CA ALA A 171 17.12 16.65 -25.98
C ALA A 171 17.04 16.20 -27.44
N VAL A 172 16.93 14.89 -27.67
CA VAL A 172 16.28 14.18 -28.80
C VAL A 172 16.14 12.74 -28.30
N GLY A 173 15.03 12.01 -28.34
CA GLY A 173 13.73 12.19 -28.98
C GLY A 173 13.14 10.78 -29.07
N GLY A 174 11.99 10.55 -28.43
CA GLY A 174 11.25 9.30 -28.46
C GLY A 174 9.78 9.62 -28.58
N GLU A 175 9.32 9.71 -29.82
CA GLU A 175 7.97 10.07 -30.24
C GLU A 175 6.95 9.01 -29.79
N VAL A 176 5.98 9.39 -28.94
CA VAL A 176 4.85 8.53 -28.57
C VAL A 176 3.66 8.94 -29.42
N VAL A 177 3.36 8.10 -30.40
CA VAL A 177 2.15 8.17 -31.22
C VAL A 177 0.94 7.89 -30.33
N GLN A 178 0.14 8.92 -30.03
CA GLN A 178 -1.15 8.74 -29.37
C GLN A 178 -2.12 8.04 -30.33
N PHE A 179 -2.27 6.72 -30.14
CA PHE A 179 -3.37 5.93 -30.68
C PHE A 179 -4.67 6.32 -29.97
N ASP A 180 -5.28 7.43 -30.38
CA ASP A 180 -6.67 7.68 -30.05
C ASP A 180 -7.41 8.33 -31.22
N ARG A 181 -7.66 7.49 -32.23
CA ARG A 181 -8.53 7.87 -33.35
C ARG A 181 -9.42 6.72 -33.78
N PHE A 182 -10.14 6.12 -32.82
CA PHE A 182 -11.24 5.20 -33.14
C PHE A 182 -12.41 5.34 -32.18
N ARG A 183 -13.11 6.48 -32.28
CA ARG A 183 -14.57 6.52 -32.06
C ARG A 183 -15.18 7.80 -32.63
N LYS A 184 -15.68 7.73 -33.87
CA LYS A 184 -17.02 8.25 -34.21
C LYS A 184 -17.43 7.97 -35.66
N LYS A 185 -18.58 7.31 -35.72
CA LYS A 185 -19.60 7.25 -36.78
C LYS A 185 -19.30 6.36 -37.98
#